data_AF-A0AA35S9G7-F1
#
_entry.id   AF-A0AA35S9G7-F1
#
_cell.length_a   1.000
_cell.length_b   1.000
_cell.length_c   1.000
_cell.angle_alpha   90.00
_cell.angle_beta   90.00
_cell.angle_gamma   90.00
#
_symmetry.space_group_name_H-M   'P 1'
#
loop_
_entity.id
_entity.type
_entity.pdbx_description
1 polymer ?
#
loop_
_entity_poly.entity_id
_entity_poly.type
_entity_poly.pdbx_seq_one_letter_code
_entity_poly.pdbx_strand_id
1 'polypeptide(L)'
;CSLFVAQPCISLSFNISCFLYRVGVDYITWYFRALDPLLCSEATWLERYRAADEESHTVTFELYLSMRDIANLTEHVKDETVRAELKIRNYHLWFSPMVANWISRAQSLCRQYIDKAIQIDKVIQVTDEATFSSSAVDTKGFLLQVGNFWKHLQWPRAAESYSYTAAIVQHICDCAVYYAGQVYTRVTNEDIYKDGQFHASEKLCIILNNMCHLQQALEGLSETLELEKYYQWLEEQDAQTENSSEKVAAIARSLISNLLKNADEDIGNKISLTVQNISEKVNLERFFQDMLRSDKDSVDEETVVPLLDYLTHNLQTLGDFLLPQVLYRVLANFWATCVHTIAACIPNIPKKPGNNYIPR
;
A
#
# COMPACT_ATOMS: atom_id res chain seq x y z
N CYS A 1 7.54 -33.87 -0.07
CA CYS A 1 7.29 -34.75 1.09
C CYS A 1 8.55 -35.16 1.86
N SER A 2 9.65 -35.57 1.24
CA SER A 2 10.90 -35.97 1.92
C SER A 2 11.64 -34.84 2.65
N LEU A 3 11.58 -33.59 2.15
CA LEU A 3 12.24 -32.43 2.77
C LEU A 3 11.48 -31.86 4.01
N PHE A 4 10.15 -31.98 4.06
CA PHE A 4 9.37 -31.55 5.24
C PHE A 4 9.61 -32.43 6.46
N VAL A 5 9.92 -33.73 6.24
CA VAL A 5 10.35 -34.65 7.30
C VAL A 5 11.80 -34.36 7.74
N ALA A 6 12.58 -33.61 6.96
CA ALA A 6 13.97 -33.31 7.27
C ALA A 6 14.14 -32.15 8.26
N GLN A 7 13.17 -31.25 8.41
CA GLN A 7 13.30 -30.04 9.24
C GLN A 7 13.51 -30.33 10.75
N PRO A 8 12.79 -31.30 11.37
CA PRO A 8 13.11 -31.77 12.72
C PRO A 8 14.48 -32.45 12.81
N CYS A 9 14.87 -33.20 11.77
CA CYS A 9 16.15 -33.89 11.70
C CYS A 9 17.34 -32.93 11.53
N ILE A 10 17.15 -31.80 10.83
CA ILE A 10 18.15 -30.74 10.66
C ILE A 10 18.32 -29.95 11.96
N SER A 11 17.22 -29.66 12.67
CA SER A 11 17.29 -29.03 13.99
C SER A 11 17.97 -29.94 15.02
N LEU A 12 17.66 -31.23 15.00
CA LEU A 12 18.32 -32.22 15.86
C LEU A 12 19.80 -32.40 15.49
N SER A 13 20.14 -32.45 14.20
CA SER A 13 21.53 -32.56 13.74
C SER A 13 22.34 -31.30 14.08
N PHE A 14 21.74 -30.12 14.02
CA PHE A 14 22.38 -28.87 14.45
C PHE A 14 22.65 -28.85 15.96
N ASN A 15 21.67 -29.27 16.79
CA ASN A 15 21.87 -29.35 18.24
C ASN A 15 22.94 -30.39 18.64
N ILE A 16 22.92 -31.56 17.99
CA ILE A 16 23.97 -32.59 18.14
C ILE A 16 25.31 -32.04 17.67
N SER A 17 25.32 -31.27 16.59
CA SER A 17 26.51 -30.62 16.07
C SER A 17 27.11 -29.59 17.02
N CYS A 18 26.29 -28.72 17.64
CA CYS A 18 26.77 -27.76 18.64
C CYS A 18 27.40 -28.47 19.85
N PHE A 19 26.85 -29.63 20.25
CA PHE A 19 27.44 -30.46 21.30
C PHE A 19 28.76 -31.09 20.85
N LEU A 20 28.80 -31.71 19.67
CA LEU A 20 30.00 -32.33 19.10
C LEU A 20 31.12 -31.30 18.83
N TYR A 21 30.74 -30.07 18.48
CA TYR A 21 31.64 -28.94 18.32
C TYR A 21 32.37 -28.60 19.63
N ARG A 22 31.65 -28.59 20.76
CA ARG A 22 32.25 -28.38 22.10
C ARG A 22 33.21 -29.51 22.49
N VAL A 23 33.08 -30.69 21.88
CA VAL A 23 33.94 -31.87 22.09
C VAL A 23 35.08 -31.94 21.03
N GLY A 24 35.19 -30.95 20.14
CA GLY A 24 36.26 -30.87 19.14
C GLY A 24 36.03 -31.69 17.86
N VAL A 25 34.84 -32.26 17.66
CA VAL A 25 34.49 -33.06 16.48
C VAL A 25 33.88 -32.15 15.41
N ASP A 26 34.51 -32.13 14.23
CA ASP A 26 34.03 -31.37 13.06
C ASP A 26 32.96 -32.13 12.27
N TYR A 27 31.81 -32.37 12.92
CA TYR A 27 30.69 -33.10 12.33
C TYR A 27 30.06 -32.35 11.15
N ILE A 28 30.01 -31.01 11.21
CA ILE A 28 29.35 -30.16 10.19
C ILE A 28 30.00 -30.32 8.82
N THR A 29 31.34 -30.28 8.77
CA THR A 29 32.07 -30.43 7.50
C THR A 29 31.75 -31.78 6.84
N TRP A 30 31.73 -32.87 7.61
CA TRP A 30 31.39 -34.20 7.07
C TRP A 30 29.92 -34.33 6.69
N TYR A 31 29.02 -33.74 7.48
CA TYR A 31 27.59 -33.70 7.18
C TYR A 31 27.34 -33.02 5.82
N PHE A 32 27.93 -31.85 5.58
CA PHE A 32 27.75 -31.14 4.31
C PHE A 32 28.45 -31.82 3.13
N ARG A 33 29.60 -32.48 3.33
CA ARG A 33 30.22 -33.31 2.28
C ARG A 33 29.30 -34.44 1.79
N ALA A 34 28.49 -35.00 2.68
CA ALA A 34 27.52 -36.04 2.33
C ALA A 34 26.20 -35.47 1.79
N LEU A 35 25.73 -34.36 2.37
CA LEU A 35 24.42 -33.78 2.05
C LEU A 35 24.41 -33.00 0.73
N ASP A 36 25.44 -32.20 0.45
CA ASP A 36 25.46 -31.28 -0.70
C ASP A 36 25.26 -31.99 -2.06
N PRO A 37 25.91 -33.14 -2.34
CA PRO A 37 25.66 -33.89 -3.57
C PRO A 37 24.21 -34.39 -3.70
N LEU A 38 23.61 -34.84 -2.58
CA LEU A 38 22.23 -35.33 -2.56
C LEU A 38 21.24 -34.20 -2.84
N LEU A 39 21.42 -33.05 -2.19
CA LEU A 39 20.60 -31.86 -2.44
C LEU A 39 20.73 -31.39 -3.89
N CYS A 40 21.94 -31.41 -4.45
CA CYS A 40 22.15 -31.05 -5.84
C CYS A 40 21.48 -32.00 -6.82
N SER A 41 21.52 -33.31 -6.57
CA SER A 41 20.80 -34.27 -7.41
C SER A 41 19.29 -34.05 -7.33
N GLU A 42 18.77 -33.75 -6.13
CA GLU A 42 17.34 -33.53 -5.93
C GLU A 42 16.87 -32.18 -6.49
N ALA A 43 17.73 -31.16 -6.52
CA ALA A 43 17.43 -29.85 -7.09
C ALA A 43 17.09 -29.92 -8.59
N THR A 44 17.60 -30.91 -9.34
CA THR A 44 17.24 -31.11 -10.75
C THR A 44 15.75 -31.39 -10.96
N TRP A 45 15.05 -31.91 -9.95
CA TRP A 45 13.60 -32.12 -10.02
C TRP A 45 12.80 -30.82 -9.96
N LEU A 46 13.40 -29.71 -9.49
CA LEU A 46 12.74 -28.39 -9.44
C LEU A 46 12.33 -27.91 -10.83
N GLU A 47 13.05 -28.29 -11.88
CA GLU A 47 12.67 -27.94 -13.26
C GLU A 47 11.28 -28.44 -13.63
N ARG A 48 10.82 -29.56 -13.04
CA ARG A 48 9.49 -30.13 -13.28
C ARG A 48 8.37 -29.28 -12.68
N TYR A 49 8.67 -28.48 -11.66
CA TYR A 49 7.72 -27.59 -10.99
C TYR A 49 7.70 -26.18 -11.60
N ARG A 50 8.49 -25.92 -12.64
CA ARG A 50 8.58 -24.61 -13.30
C ARG A 50 7.26 -24.15 -13.94
N ALA A 51 6.46 -25.11 -14.44
CA ALA A 51 5.18 -24.87 -15.12
C ALA A 51 3.99 -25.40 -14.33
N ALA A 52 4.18 -25.66 -13.03
CA ALA A 52 3.17 -26.31 -12.22
C ALA A 52 2.12 -25.33 -11.67
N ASP A 53 1.07 -25.90 -11.10
CA ASP A 53 -0.16 -25.26 -10.59
C ASP A 53 0.05 -24.32 -9.38
N GLU A 54 -1.03 -23.67 -8.95
CA GLU A 54 -0.99 -22.69 -7.85
C GLU A 54 -0.41 -23.27 -6.54
N GLU A 55 -0.69 -24.53 -6.21
CA GLU A 55 -0.15 -25.21 -5.03
C GLU A 55 1.37 -25.40 -5.12
N SER A 56 1.89 -25.59 -6.34
CA SER A 56 3.33 -25.77 -6.56
C SER A 56 4.14 -24.50 -6.28
N HIS A 57 3.55 -23.30 -6.41
CA HIS A 57 4.22 -22.04 -6.07
C HIS A 57 4.48 -21.90 -4.57
N THR A 58 3.51 -22.27 -3.72
CA THR A 58 3.69 -22.22 -2.26
C THR A 58 4.74 -23.23 -1.81
N VAL A 59 4.67 -24.47 -2.31
CA VAL A 59 5.62 -25.52 -1.95
C VAL A 59 7.05 -25.18 -2.36
N THR A 60 7.23 -24.62 -3.57
CA THR A 60 8.57 -24.21 -4.05
C THR A 60 9.12 -23.03 -3.27
N PHE A 61 8.28 -22.10 -2.83
CA PHE A 61 8.69 -21.01 -1.94
C PHE A 61 9.11 -21.49 -0.56
N GLU A 62 8.31 -22.35 0.09
CA GLU A 62 8.66 -22.94 1.40
C GLU A 62 9.95 -23.77 1.32
N LEU A 63 10.16 -24.47 0.21
CA LEU A 63 11.38 -25.19 -0.05
C LEU A 63 12.58 -24.24 -0.22
N TYR A 64 12.42 -23.11 -0.91
CA TYR A 64 13.46 -22.09 -1.00
C TYR A 64 13.87 -21.58 0.38
N LEU A 65 12.90 -21.26 1.25
CA LEU A 65 13.19 -20.82 2.62
C LEU A 65 13.95 -21.90 3.41
N SER A 66 13.53 -23.15 3.28
CA SER A 66 14.20 -24.29 3.92
C SER A 66 15.64 -24.46 3.41
N MET A 67 15.87 -24.32 2.10
CA MET A 67 17.20 -24.40 1.50
C MET A 67 18.10 -23.26 1.96
N ARG A 68 17.56 -22.05 2.09
CA ARG A 68 18.29 -20.91 2.67
C ARG A 68 18.71 -21.21 4.10
N ASP A 69 17.80 -21.73 4.93
CA ASP A 69 18.12 -22.02 6.33
C ASP A 69 19.22 -23.08 6.42
N ILE A 70 19.19 -24.12 5.57
CA ILE A 70 20.26 -25.11 5.47
C ILE A 70 21.56 -24.47 4.94
N ALA A 71 21.49 -23.61 3.94
CA ALA A 71 22.65 -22.91 3.40
C ALA A 71 23.32 -22.01 4.45
N ASN A 72 22.55 -21.35 5.31
CA ASN A 72 23.09 -20.53 6.42
C ASN A 72 23.87 -21.37 7.43
N LEU A 73 23.54 -22.65 7.60
CA LEU A 73 24.31 -23.55 8.47
C LEU A 73 25.72 -23.83 7.92
N THR A 74 25.97 -23.62 6.62
CA THR A 74 27.30 -23.81 6.03
C THR A 74 28.35 -22.85 6.60
N GLU A 75 27.93 -21.72 7.20
CA GLU A 75 28.84 -20.79 7.87
C GLU A 75 29.59 -21.44 9.05
N HIS A 76 29.09 -22.56 9.58
CA HIS A 76 29.73 -23.31 10.66
C HIS A 76 30.70 -24.42 10.16
N VAL A 77 30.87 -24.58 8.84
CA VAL A 77 31.88 -25.48 8.26
C VAL A 77 33.27 -24.86 8.49
N LYS A 78 34.16 -25.58 9.19
CA LYS A 78 35.50 -25.06 9.53
C LYS A 78 36.46 -25.06 8.35
N ASP A 79 36.34 -26.07 7.49
CA ASP A 79 37.19 -26.21 6.32
C ASP A 79 36.72 -25.24 5.23
N GLU A 80 37.45 -24.12 5.07
CA GLU A 80 37.14 -23.08 4.09
C GLU A 80 37.08 -23.63 2.66
N THR A 81 37.94 -24.60 2.33
CA THR A 81 37.99 -25.18 0.99
C THR A 81 36.71 -25.95 0.71
N VAL A 82 36.28 -26.78 1.66
CA VAL A 82 35.00 -27.50 1.56
C VAL A 82 33.86 -26.50 1.51
N ARG A 83 33.85 -25.50 2.39
CA ARG A 83 32.79 -24.50 2.49
C ARG A 83 32.61 -23.73 1.19
N ALA A 84 33.70 -23.34 0.54
CA ALA A 84 33.67 -22.64 -0.74
C ALA A 84 33.15 -23.52 -1.90
N GLU A 85 33.39 -24.84 -1.84
CA GLU A 85 32.95 -25.80 -2.87
C GLU A 85 31.48 -26.23 -2.73
N LEU A 86 30.83 -25.95 -1.59
CA LEU A 86 29.42 -26.35 -1.35
C LEU A 86 28.47 -25.63 -2.31
N LYS A 87 27.80 -26.40 -3.16
CA LYS A 87 26.88 -25.88 -4.17
C LYS A 87 25.60 -25.31 -3.57
N ILE A 88 25.17 -25.81 -2.41
CA ILE A 88 24.02 -25.29 -1.67
C ILE A 88 24.17 -23.80 -1.32
N ARG A 89 25.38 -23.24 -1.25
CA ARG A 89 25.58 -21.79 -1.06
C ARG A 89 25.01 -20.97 -2.23
N ASN A 90 24.87 -21.60 -3.41
CA ASN A 90 24.25 -21.02 -4.59
C ASN A 90 22.82 -21.53 -4.84
N TYR A 91 22.11 -21.98 -3.79
CA TYR A 91 20.75 -22.53 -3.89
C TYR A 91 19.78 -21.62 -4.66
N HIS A 92 19.92 -20.30 -4.54
CA HIS A 92 19.09 -19.31 -5.22
C HIS A 92 19.07 -19.49 -6.76
N LEU A 93 20.14 -20.00 -7.36
CA LEU A 93 20.19 -20.28 -8.80
C LEU A 93 19.18 -21.35 -9.22
N TRP A 94 18.89 -22.32 -8.34
CA TRP A 94 17.91 -23.37 -8.59
C TRP A 94 16.48 -22.83 -8.63
N PHE A 95 16.23 -21.70 -7.96
CA PHE A 95 14.91 -21.09 -7.82
C PHE A 95 14.73 -19.83 -8.67
N SER A 96 15.80 -19.27 -9.25
CA SER A 96 15.74 -18.10 -10.14
C SER A 96 14.63 -18.20 -11.20
N PRO A 97 14.39 -19.36 -11.86
CA PRO A 97 13.29 -19.52 -12.81
C PRO A 97 11.87 -19.39 -12.22
N MET A 98 11.72 -19.56 -10.90
CA MET A 98 10.43 -19.59 -10.19
C MET A 98 10.08 -18.24 -9.55
N VAL A 99 11.06 -17.36 -9.31
CA VAL A 99 10.85 -16.07 -8.62
C VAL A 99 9.79 -15.22 -9.32
N ALA A 100 9.83 -15.15 -10.65
CA ALA A 100 8.84 -14.43 -11.43
C ALA A 100 7.41 -14.98 -11.21
N ASN A 101 7.26 -16.30 -11.09
CA ASN A 101 5.98 -16.94 -10.84
C ASN A 101 5.48 -16.64 -9.41
N TRP A 102 6.37 -16.65 -8.41
CA TRP A 102 6.00 -16.29 -7.04
C TRP A 102 5.54 -14.83 -6.93
N ILE A 103 6.27 -13.92 -7.58
CA ILE A 103 5.90 -12.50 -7.66
C ILE A 103 4.53 -12.39 -8.35
N SER A 104 4.36 -12.92 -9.55
CA SER A 104 3.08 -12.89 -10.29
C SER A 104 1.91 -13.50 -9.48
N ARG A 105 2.17 -14.57 -8.72
CA ARG A 105 1.17 -15.18 -7.84
C ARG A 105 0.80 -14.26 -6.67
N ALA A 106 1.78 -13.69 -5.97
CA ALA A 106 1.53 -12.72 -4.91
C ALA A 106 0.75 -11.52 -5.43
N GLN A 107 1.09 -11.07 -6.65
CA GLN A 107 0.43 -9.95 -7.31
C GLN A 107 -1.04 -10.23 -7.63
N SER A 108 -1.33 -11.38 -8.25
CA SER A 108 -2.69 -11.80 -8.61
C SER A 108 -3.57 -12.05 -7.39
N LEU A 109 -3.03 -12.68 -6.35
CA LEU A 109 -3.75 -12.89 -5.09
C LEU A 109 -4.15 -11.58 -4.42
N CYS A 110 -3.21 -10.64 -4.32
CA CYS A 110 -3.47 -9.33 -3.72
C CYS A 110 -4.67 -8.64 -4.38
N ARG A 111 -4.72 -8.64 -5.72
CA ARG A 111 -5.84 -8.05 -6.47
C ARG A 111 -7.18 -8.76 -6.21
N GLN A 112 -7.20 -10.09 -6.23
CA GLN A 112 -8.42 -10.86 -5.94
C GLN A 112 -8.94 -10.60 -4.52
N TYR A 113 -8.04 -10.49 -3.55
CA TYR A 113 -8.40 -10.18 -2.17
C TYR A 113 -8.95 -8.77 -2.02
N ILE A 114 -8.37 -7.78 -2.71
CA ILE A 114 -8.88 -6.42 -2.76
C ILE A 114 -10.30 -6.39 -3.34
N ASP A 115 -10.51 -7.04 -4.48
CA ASP A 115 -11.83 -7.11 -5.11
C ASP A 115 -12.87 -7.73 -4.17
N LYS A 116 -12.50 -8.82 -3.50
CA LYS A 116 -13.37 -9.49 -2.54
C LYS A 116 -13.65 -8.62 -1.31
N ALA A 117 -12.63 -7.97 -0.74
CA ALA A 117 -12.76 -7.09 0.41
C ALA A 117 -13.68 -5.91 0.10
N ILE A 118 -13.53 -5.31 -1.08
CA ILE A 118 -14.42 -4.27 -1.61
C ILE A 118 -15.84 -4.84 -1.76
N GLN A 119 -16.03 -5.99 -2.41
CA GLN A 119 -17.34 -6.58 -2.67
C GLN A 119 -18.18 -6.83 -1.41
N ILE A 120 -17.56 -7.32 -0.33
CA ILE A 120 -18.26 -7.61 0.93
C ILE A 120 -18.39 -6.40 1.86
N ASP A 121 -17.70 -5.30 1.54
CA ASP A 121 -17.70 -4.09 2.35
C ASP A 121 -19.08 -3.45 2.40
N LYS A 122 -19.56 -3.19 3.60
CA LYS A 122 -20.81 -2.47 3.85
C LYS A 122 -20.62 -0.95 3.97
N VAL A 123 -19.36 -0.48 3.95
CA VAL A 123 -18.99 0.94 4.13
C VAL A 123 -19.52 1.47 5.46
N ILE A 124 -19.12 0.79 6.54
CA ILE A 124 -19.43 1.14 7.92
C ILE A 124 -18.08 1.27 8.64
N GLN A 125 -17.97 2.21 9.58
CA GLN A 125 -16.76 2.38 10.39
C GLN A 125 -16.42 1.07 11.11
N VAL A 126 -15.11 0.78 11.22
CA VAL A 126 -14.63 -0.42 11.92
C VAL A 126 -14.80 -0.27 13.44
N THR A 127 -14.53 0.92 13.97
CA THR A 127 -14.79 1.31 15.37
C THR A 127 -15.11 2.80 15.44
N ASP A 128 -15.61 3.27 16.58
CA ASP A 128 -15.86 4.69 16.85
C ASP A 128 -14.59 5.57 16.69
N GLU A 129 -13.39 4.98 16.85
CA GLU A 129 -12.11 5.69 16.62
C GLU A 129 -11.52 5.47 15.22
N ALA A 130 -11.97 4.44 14.50
CA ALA A 130 -11.47 4.06 13.18
C ALA A 130 -12.49 4.44 12.10
N THR A 131 -12.35 5.67 11.59
CA THR A 131 -13.28 6.28 10.64
C THR A 131 -13.19 5.74 9.20
N PHE A 132 -12.56 4.58 9.01
CA PHE A 132 -12.44 3.83 7.76
C PHE A 132 -13.16 2.48 7.87
N SER A 133 -13.48 1.86 6.73
CA SER A 133 -14.18 0.57 6.68
C SER A 133 -13.23 -0.62 6.69
N SER A 134 -13.79 -1.83 6.87
CA SER A 134 -13.01 -3.07 6.92
C SER A 134 -12.22 -3.31 5.64
N SER A 135 -12.73 -2.92 4.47
CA SER A 135 -12.01 -3.13 3.21
C SER A 135 -10.71 -2.34 3.12
N ALA A 136 -10.62 -1.16 3.74
CA ALA A 136 -9.40 -0.38 3.78
C ALA A 136 -8.34 -1.05 4.68
N VAL A 137 -8.77 -1.58 5.83
CA VAL A 137 -7.92 -2.33 6.76
C VAL A 137 -7.39 -3.61 6.11
N ASP A 138 -8.28 -4.40 5.51
CA ASP A 138 -7.94 -5.64 4.83
C ASP A 138 -6.97 -5.38 3.67
N THR A 139 -7.27 -4.38 2.84
CA THR A 139 -6.40 -3.99 1.71
C THR A 139 -5.02 -3.61 2.21
N LYS A 140 -4.91 -2.74 3.22
CA LYS A 140 -3.62 -2.38 3.82
C LYS A 140 -2.88 -3.62 4.33
N GLY A 141 -3.58 -4.53 5.02
CA GLY A 141 -3.02 -5.80 5.48
C GLY A 141 -2.41 -6.62 4.34
N PHE A 142 -3.13 -6.77 3.22
CA PHE A 142 -2.63 -7.49 2.05
C PHE A 142 -1.42 -6.81 1.40
N LEU A 143 -1.42 -5.48 1.29
CA LEU A 143 -0.25 -4.73 0.76
C LEU A 143 1.00 -4.97 1.62
N LEU A 144 0.85 -4.89 2.95
CA LEU A 144 1.94 -5.16 3.88
C LEU A 144 2.37 -6.63 3.83
N GLN A 145 1.45 -7.56 3.62
CA GLN A 145 1.77 -8.99 3.47
C GLN A 145 2.62 -9.25 2.23
N VAL A 146 2.33 -8.61 1.09
CA VAL A 146 3.15 -8.70 -0.13
C VAL A 146 4.55 -8.14 0.11
N GLY A 147 4.65 -7.01 0.81
CA GLY A 147 5.94 -6.43 1.18
C GLY A 147 6.75 -7.34 2.13
N ASN A 148 6.09 -7.90 3.13
CA ASN A 148 6.70 -8.86 4.04
C ASN A 148 7.14 -10.13 3.32
N PHE A 149 6.33 -10.66 2.40
CA PHE A 149 6.70 -11.80 1.56
C PHE A 149 8.05 -11.54 0.84
N TRP A 150 8.20 -10.37 0.23
CA TRP A 150 9.45 -9.98 -0.42
C TRP A 150 10.63 -9.89 0.56
N LYS A 151 10.41 -9.24 1.70
CA LYS A 151 11.44 -9.14 2.76
C LYS A 151 11.88 -10.51 3.26
N HIS A 152 10.95 -11.47 3.37
CA HIS A 152 11.27 -12.84 3.75
C HIS A 152 11.99 -13.62 2.67
N LEU A 153 11.94 -13.19 1.39
CA LEU A 153 12.69 -13.85 0.33
C LEU A 153 14.21 -13.63 0.50
N GLN A 154 14.65 -12.42 0.87
CA GLN A 154 16.08 -12.08 1.02
C GLN A 154 16.92 -12.50 -0.19
N TRP A 155 16.51 -12.07 -1.39
CA TRP A 155 17.16 -12.49 -2.63
C TRP A 155 18.65 -12.08 -2.65
N PRO A 156 19.59 -13.03 -2.78
CA PRO A 156 21.00 -12.75 -2.51
C PRO A 156 21.73 -12.04 -3.67
N ARG A 157 21.16 -12.01 -4.88
CA ARG A 157 21.80 -11.39 -6.05
C ARG A 157 21.35 -9.94 -6.21
N ALA A 158 22.21 -8.98 -5.87
CA ALA A 158 21.92 -7.55 -5.98
C ALA A 158 21.39 -7.11 -7.36
N ALA A 159 22.06 -7.57 -8.43
CA ALA A 159 21.70 -7.25 -9.82
C ALA A 159 20.27 -7.70 -10.21
N GLU A 160 19.73 -8.74 -9.57
CA GLU A 160 18.35 -9.20 -9.82
C GLU A 160 17.39 -8.63 -8.78
N SER A 161 17.83 -8.54 -7.52
CA SER A 161 17.04 -8.11 -6.37
C SER A 161 16.42 -6.73 -6.57
N TYR A 162 17.14 -5.77 -7.15
CA TYR A 162 16.60 -4.43 -7.34
C TYR A 162 15.41 -4.43 -8.31
N SER A 163 15.47 -5.23 -9.38
CA SER A 163 14.41 -5.35 -10.38
C SER A 163 13.14 -5.95 -9.77
N TYR A 164 13.31 -6.98 -8.94
CA TYR A 164 12.22 -7.64 -8.22
C TYR A 164 11.63 -6.75 -7.13
N THR A 165 12.47 -6.04 -6.36
CA THR A 165 12.02 -5.08 -5.35
C THR A 165 11.18 -3.98 -6.00
N ALA A 166 11.65 -3.41 -7.10
CA ALA A 166 10.90 -2.40 -7.84
C ALA A 166 9.56 -2.94 -8.36
N ALA A 167 9.52 -4.18 -8.88
CA ALA A 167 8.28 -4.82 -9.33
C ALA A 167 7.28 -5.06 -8.19
N ILE A 168 7.75 -5.42 -6.99
CA ILE A 168 6.91 -5.59 -5.81
C ILE A 168 6.36 -4.24 -5.34
N VAL A 169 7.21 -3.20 -5.24
CA VAL A 169 6.77 -1.86 -4.84
C VAL A 169 5.78 -1.28 -5.85
N GLN A 170 6.07 -1.40 -7.15
CA GLN A 170 5.15 -1.01 -8.22
C GLN A 170 3.78 -1.66 -8.02
N HIS A 171 3.75 -2.97 -7.76
CA HIS A 171 2.49 -3.66 -7.59
C HIS A 171 1.72 -3.23 -6.34
N ILE A 172 2.41 -2.97 -5.23
CA ILE A 172 1.79 -2.43 -4.02
C ILE A 172 1.17 -1.05 -4.31
N CYS A 173 1.91 -0.18 -5.00
CA CYS A 173 1.43 1.12 -5.48
C CYS A 173 0.18 0.97 -6.37
N ASP A 174 0.25 0.11 -7.39
CA ASP A 174 -0.84 -0.12 -8.33
C ASP A 174 -2.10 -0.66 -7.64
N CYS A 175 -1.94 -1.53 -6.65
CA CYS A 175 -3.05 -2.05 -5.86
C CYS A 175 -3.68 -0.98 -4.96
N ALA A 176 -2.88 -0.11 -4.35
CA ALA A 176 -3.38 0.99 -3.55
C ALA A 176 -4.15 2.01 -4.41
N VAL A 177 -3.59 2.40 -5.56
CA VAL A 177 -4.24 3.29 -6.54
C VAL A 177 -5.51 2.65 -7.11
N TYR A 178 -5.47 1.34 -7.37
CA TYR A 178 -6.64 0.59 -7.84
C TYR A 178 -7.77 0.58 -6.80
N TYR A 179 -7.46 0.25 -5.54
CA TYR A 179 -8.43 0.31 -4.45
C TYR A 179 -9.07 1.71 -4.36
N ALA A 180 -8.25 2.76 -4.35
CA ALA A 180 -8.73 4.14 -4.34
C ALA A 180 -9.64 4.46 -5.53
N GLY A 181 -9.32 3.95 -6.73
CA GLY A 181 -10.17 4.06 -7.91
C GLY A 181 -11.52 3.36 -7.76
N GLN A 182 -11.54 2.15 -7.22
CA GLN A 182 -12.77 1.37 -7.05
C GLN A 182 -13.71 2.01 -6.02
N VAL A 183 -13.18 2.49 -4.88
CA VAL A 183 -14.01 3.17 -3.88
C VAL A 183 -14.46 4.55 -4.36
N TYR A 184 -13.65 5.26 -5.14
CA TYR A 184 -14.07 6.49 -5.83
C TYR A 184 -15.27 6.24 -6.75
N THR A 185 -15.24 5.20 -7.58
CA THR A 185 -16.36 4.86 -8.47
C THR A 185 -17.63 4.50 -7.71
N ARG A 186 -17.53 3.96 -6.49
CA ARG A 186 -18.70 3.75 -5.63
C ARG A 186 -19.35 5.07 -5.20
N VAL A 187 -18.54 6.06 -4.82
CA VAL A 187 -19.03 7.41 -4.47
C VAL A 187 -19.79 8.04 -5.63
N THR A 188 -19.26 7.92 -6.85
CA THR A 188 -19.92 8.53 -8.03
C THR A 188 -21.20 7.82 -8.43
N ASN A 189 -21.38 6.55 -8.05
CA ASN A 189 -22.53 5.73 -8.42
C ASN A 189 -23.60 5.67 -7.31
N GLU A 190 -23.28 6.02 -6.07
CA GLU A 190 -24.27 6.14 -5.00
C GLU A 190 -25.02 7.48 -5.11
N ASP A 191 -26.32 7.47 -4.77
CA ASP A 191 -27.17 8.66 -4.65
C ASP A 191 -26.80 9.49 -3.40
N ILE A 192 -25.54 9.94 -3.32
CA ILE A 192 -25.04 10.84 -2.27
C ILE A 192 -25.67 12.24 -2.42
N TYR A 193 -26.25 12.51 -3.58
CA TYR A 193 -26.94 13.75 -3.91
C TYR A 193 -28.45 13.53 -3.83
N LYS A 194 -29.09 14.16 -2.83
CA LYS A 194 -30.56 14.22 -2.76
C LYS A 194 -31.03 15.48 -3.47
N ASP A 195 -31.93 15.31 -4.45
CA ASP A 195 -32.52 16.42 -5.23
C ASP A 195 -31.49 17.35 -5.89
N GLY A 196 -30.33 16.81 -6.27
CA GLY A 196 -29.23 17.59 -6.88
C GLY A 196 -28.43 18.44 -5.89
N GLN A 197 -28.71 18.33 -4.59
CA GLN A 197 -27.99 19.01 -3.51
C GLN A 197 -27.06 18.02 -2.78
N PHE A 198 -25.84 18.47 -2.51
CA PHE A 198 -24.93 17.76 -1.62
C PHE A 198 -25.50 17.62 -0.21
N HIS A 199 -25.47 16.41 0.33
CA HIS A 199 -25.68 16.16 1.76
C HIS A 199 -24.56 15.25 2.25
N ALA A 200 -23.79 15.74 3.23
CA ALA A 200 -22.74 14.97 3.86
C ALA A 200 -23.34 13.70 4.46
N SER A 201 -22.72 12.57 4.17
CA SER A 201 -23.09 11.29 4.73
C SER A 201 -21.87 10.64 5.37
N GLU A 202 -22.11 9.85 6.41
CA GLU A 202 -21.09 9.02 7.03
C GLU A 202 -20.35 8.16 5.98
N LYS A 203 -21.09 7.53 5.07
CA LYS A 203 -20.52 6.67 4.01
C LYS A 203 -19.52 7.40 3.12
N LEU A 204 -19.84 8.62 2.69
CA LEU A 204 -18.93 9.44 1.90
C LEU A 204 -17.64 9.73 2.69
N CYS A 205 -17.79 10.08 3.97
CA CYS A 205 -16.66 10.37 4.85
C CYS A 205 -15.77 9.14 5.01
N ILE A 206 -16.36 7.96 5.24
CA ILE A 206 -15.65 6.69 5.32
C ILE A 206 -14.87 6.41 4.05
N ILE A 207 -15.46 6.60 2.86
CA ILE A 207 -14.75 6.33 1.60
C ILE A 207 -13.58 7.29 1.39
N LEU A 208 -13.76 8.57 1.70
CA LEU A 208 -12.68 9.57 1.71
C LEU A 208 -11.56 9.18 2.67
N ASN A 209 -11.91 8.71 3.87
CA ASN A 209 -10.94 8.22 4.85
C ASN A 209 -10.26 6.93 4.41
N ASN A 210 -10.95 6.02 3.73
CA ASN A 210 -10.37 4.80 3.18
C ASN A 210 -9.24 5.13 2.21
N MET A 211 -9.45 6.07 1.29
CA MET A 211 -8.40 6.51 0.36
C MET A 211 -7.21 7.14 1.12
N CYS A 212 -7.48 7.98 2.11
CA CYS A 212 -6.44 8.58 2.95
C CYS A 212 -5.68 7.53 3.78
N HIS A 213 -6.37 6.51 4.28
CA HIS A 213 -5.76 5.41 5.04
C HIS A 213 -4.75 4.62 4.19
N LEU A 214 -5.09 4.39 2.91
CA LEU A 214 -4.18 3.74 1.97
C LEU A 214 -3.01 4.64 1.56
N GLN A 215 -3.26 5.95 1.43
CA GLN A 215 -2.20 6.94 1.22
C GLN A 215 -1.16 6.89 2.35
N GLN A 216 -1.61 6.92 3.61
CA GLN A 216 -0.73 6.80 4.79
C GLN A 216 0.00 5.45 4.85
N ALA A 217 -0.61 4.38 4.34
CA ALA A 217 0.06 3.09 4.26
C ALA A 217 1.24 3.10 3.28
N LEU A 218 1.14 3.85 2.17
CA LEU A 218 2.24 4.03 1.22
C LEU A 218 3.37 4.89 1.82
N GLU A 219 3.03 5.93 2.58
CA GLU A 219 4.03 6.76 3.29
C GLU A 219 4.89 5.90 4.23
N GLY A 220 4.27 4.96 4.97
CA GLY A 220 4.97 4.03 5.86
C GLY A 220 5.61 2.81 5.19
N LEU A 221 5.48 2.66 3.86
CA LEU A 221 5.97 1.47 3.16
C LEU A 221 7.50 1.41 3.13
N SER A 222 8.16 2.57 3.01
CA SER A 222 9.63 2.67 3.01
C SER A 222 10.25 2.11 4.28
N GLU A 223 9.63 2.41 5.43
CA GLU A 223 10.07 1.90 6.73
C GLU A 223 9.76 0.41 6.88
N THR A 224 8.56 -0.02 6.47
CA THR A 224 8.12 -1.42 6.53
C THR A 224 9.06 -2.35 5.77
N LEU A 225 9.45 -1.94 4.55
CA LEU A 225 10.38 -2.67 3.69
C LEU A 225 11.85 -2.47 4.06
N GLU A 226 12.15 -1.62 5.04
CA GLU A 226 13.52 -1.26 5.44
C GLU A 226 14.38 -0.80 4.25
N LEU A 227 13.80 0.00 3.35
CA LEU A 227 14.42 0.35 2.07
C LEU A 227 15.79 1.00 2.24
N GLU A 228 16.01 1.77 3.31
CA GLU A 228 17.31 2.39 3.54
C GLU A 228 18.42 1.36 3.81
N LYS A 229 18.13 0.32 4.62
CA LYS A 229 19.07 -0.78 4.82
C LYS A 229 19.28 -1.57 3.54
N TYR A 230 18.22 -1.74 2.75
CA TYR A 230 18.30 -2.41 1.45
C TYR A 230 19.20 -1.64 0.47
N TYR A 231 19.09 -0.31 0.40
CA TYR A 231 19.97 0.51 -0.44
C TYR A 231 21.42 0.46 0.01
N GLN A 232 21.68 0.52 1.32
CA GLN A 232 23.04 0.34 1.88
C GLN A 232 23.64 -1.01 1.48
N TRP A 233 22.85 -2.08 1.59
CA TRP A 233 23.27 -3.41 1.15
C TRP A 233 23.60 -3.44 -0.35
N LEU A 234 22.78 -2.82 -1.21
CA LEU A 234 23.09 -2.72 -2.65
C LEU A 234 24.40 -1.95 -2.90
N GLU A 235 24.64 -0.86 -2.19
CA GLU A 235 25.88 -0.06 -2.31
C GLU A 235 27.12 -0.88 -1.92
N GLU A 236 27.03 -1.69 -0.86
CA GLU A 236 28.09 -2.60 -0.44
C GLU A 236 28.39 -3.69 -1.48
N GLN A 237 27.35 -4.23 -2.13
CA GLN A 237 27.52 -5.24 -3.20
C GLN A 237 28.11 -4.63 -4.48
N ASP A 238 27.69 -3.43 -4.86
CA ASP A 238 28.25 -2.69 -6.00
C ASP A 238 29.75 -2.38 -5.77
N ALA A 239 30.13 -1.94 -4.55
CA ALA A 239 31.52 -1.62 -4.22
C ALA A 239 32.49 -2.82 -4.32
N GLN A 240 31.99 -4.05 -4.16
CA GLN A 240 32.78 -5.27 -4.30
C GLN A 240 32.98 -5.70 -5.75
N THR A 241 32.27 -5.10 -6.70
CA THR A 241 32.31 -5.46 -8.12
C THR A 241 33.16 -4.45 -8.89
N GLU A 242 34.43 -4.77 -9.19
CA GLU A 242 35.42 -3.86 -9.84
C GLU A 242 35.00 -3.25 -11.21
N ASN A 243 33.88 -3.70 -11.80
CA ASN A 243 33.38 -3.28 -13.12
C ASN A 243 31.97 -2.63 -13.10
N SER A 244 31.38 -2.32 -11.95
CA SER A 244 30.04 -1.70 -11.90
C SER A 244 30.11 -0.20 -12.20
N SER A 245 30.01 0.16 -13.49
CA SER A 245 29.80 1.55 -13.97
C SER A 245 28.41 2.08 -13.58
N GLU A 246 27.44 1.20 -13.36
CA GLU A 246 26.08 1.54 -12.95
C GLU A 246 25.97 1.56 -11.42
N LYS A 247 25.57 2.70 -10.87
CA LYS A 247 25.19 2.84 -9.46
C LYS A 247 23.81 2.19 -9.26
N VAL A 248 23.75 0.86 -9.21
CA VAL A 248 22.50 0.08 -9.12
C VAL A 248 21.66 0.55 -7.94
N ALA A 249 22.29 0.81 -6.79
CA ALA A 249 21.62 1.37 -5.63
C ALA A 249 20.96 2.74 -5.88
N ALA A 250 21.64 3.64 -6.61
CA ALA A 250 21.09 4.95 -6.93
C ALA A 250 19.91 4.86 -7.91
N ILE A 251 20.00 3.95 -8.88
CA ILE A 251 18.91 3.66 -9.82
C ILE A 251 17.70 3.11 -9.05
N ALA A 252 17.91 2.12 -8.19
CA ALA A 252 16.86 1.53 -7.36
C ALA A 252 16.19 2.58 -6.48
N ARG A 253 16.98 3.41 -5.78
CA ARG A 253 16.47 4.48 -4.90
C ARG A 253 15.65 5.51 -5.67
N SER A 254 16.12 5.96 -6.83
CA SER A 254 15.39 6.89 -7.70
C SER A 254 14.08 6.26 -8.20
N LEU A 255 14.14 5.05 -8.75
CA LEU A 255 12.99 4.35 -9.30
C LEU A 255 11.92 4.16 -8.23
N ILE A 256 12.25 3.50 -7.12
CA ILE A 256 11.30 3.18 -6.05
C ILE A 256 10.71 4.46 -5.42
N SER A 257 11.52 5.50 -5.21
CA SER A 257 11.02 6.79 -4.72
C SER A 257 10.00 7.42 -5.66
N ASN A 258 10.26 7.39 -6.98
CA ASN A 258 9.31 7.88 -7.97
C ASN A 258 8.02 7.04 -7.99
N LEU A 259 8.10 5.71 -7.83
CA LEU A 259 6.91 4.86 -7.76
C LEU A 259 6.01 5.20 -6.57
N LEU A 260 6.61 5.39 -5.40
CA LEU A 260 5.88 5.76 -4.18
C LEU A 260 5.25 7.15 -4.34
N LYS A 261 6.03 8.12 -4.84
CA LYS A 261 5.57 9.49 -5.04
C LYS A 261 4.41 9.56 -6.05
N ASN A 262 4.52 8.87 -7.18
CA ASN A 262 3.46 8.87 -8.19
C ASN A 262 2.16 8.26 -7.65
N ALA A 263 2.26 7.15 -6.89
CA ALA A 263 1.09 6.53 -6.28
C ALA A 263 0.44 7.39 -5.20
N ASP A 264 1.25 8.08 -4.39
CA ASP A 264 0.77 9.07 -3.42
C ASP A 264 0.02 10.22 -4.12
N GLU A 265 0.60 10.78 -5.19
CA GLU A 265 -0.03 11.82 -6.01
C GLU A 265 -1.33 11.32 -6.65
N ASP A 266 -1.37 10.10 -7.18
CA ASP A 266 -2.57 9.52 -7.81
C ASP A 266 -3.73 9.34 -6.82
N ILE A 267 -3.45 8.83 -5.61
CA ILE A 267 -4.47 8.71 -4.57
C ILE A 267 -4.89 10.11 -4.10
N GLY A 268 -3.94 11.02 -3.89
CA GLY A 268 -4.20 12.41 -3.53
C GLY A 268 -5.07 13.15 -4.55
N ASN A 269 -4.86 12.89 -5.85
CA ASN A 269 -5.67 13.41 -6.94
C ASN A 269 -7.09 12.85 -6.91
N LYS A 270 -7.28 11.55 -6.65
CA LYS A 270 -8.63 10.95 -6.49
C LYS A 270 -9.39 11.55 -5.31
N ILE A 271 -8.72 11.77 -4.18
CA ILE A 271 -9.30 12.48 -3.03
C ILE A 271 -9.73 13.88 -3.47
N SER A 272 -8.84 14.64 -4.11
CA SER A 272 -9.13 16.00 -4.57
C SER A 272 -10.29 16.06 -5.56
N LEU A 273 -10.36 15.13 -6.53
CA LEU A 273 -11.49 15.01 -7.46
C LEU A 273 -12.81 14.70 -6.74
N THR A 274 -12.78 13.84 -5.72
CA THR A 274 -13.96 13.56 -4.89
C THR A 274 -14.43 14.83 -4.18
N VAL A 275 -13.50 15.59 -3.60
CA VAL A 275 -13.80 16.85 -2.92
C VAL A 275 -14.33 17.91 -3.89
N GLN A 276 -13.79 17.97 -5.10
CA GLN A 276 -14.30 18.86 -6.14
C GLN A 276 -15.73 18.48 -6.55
N ASN A 277 -16.02 17.19 -6.75
CA ASN A 277 -17.37 16.72 -7.08
C ASN A 277 -18.39 17.09 -6.00
N ILE A 278 -18.00 17.01 -4.72
CA ILE A 278 -18.81 17.50 -3.59
C ILE A 278 -19.10 18.99 -3.77
N SER A 279 -18.06 19.78 -4.04
CA SER A 279 -18.12 21.24 -4.14
C SER A 279 -19.00 21.73 -5.29
N GLU A 280 -18.98 21.04 -6.43
CA GLU A 280 -19.85 21.35 -7.59
C GLU A 280 -21.34 21.10 -7.29
N LYS A 281 -21.64 20.25 -6.31
CA LYS A 281 -23.01 19.87 -5.91
C LYS A 281 -23.50 20.62 -4.68
N VAL A 282 -22.65 21.46 -4.09
CA VAL A 282 -23.04 22.43 -3.05
C VAL A 282 -23.69 23.63 -3.75
N ASN A 283 -25.01 23.60 -3.88
CA ASN A 283 -25.77 24.70 -4.48
C ASN A 283 -26.27 25.65 -3.37
N LEU A 284 -25.44 26.63 -3.02
CA LEU A 284 -25.81 27.68 -2.06
C LEU A 284 -26.65 28.79 -2.71
N GLU A 285 -26.62 28.88 -4.04
CA GLU A 285 -27.29 29.94 -4.79
C GLU A 285 -28.80 29.93 -4.56
N ARG A 286 -29.41 28.73 -4.47
CA ARG A 286 -30.82 28.58 -4.14
C ARG A 286 -31.21 29.28 -2.83
N PHE A 287 -30.44 29.08 -1.76
CA PHE A 287 -30.69 29.72 -0.47
C PHE A 287 -30.55 31.24 -0.56
N PHE A 288 -29.54 31.74 -1.30
CA PHE A 288 -29.38 33.18 -1.51
C PHE A 288 -30.50 33.79 -2.37
N GLN A 289 -30.97 33.09 -3.41
CA GLN A 289 -32.10 33.56 -4.21
C GLN A 289 -33.40 33.61 -3.40
N ASP A 290 -33.65 32.63 -2.54
CA ASP A 290 -34.84 32.62 -1.67
C ASP A 290 -34.78 33.76 -0.64
N MET A 291 -33.60 34.02 -0.05
CA MET A 291 -33.38 35.20 0.80
C MET A 291 -33.55 36.54 0.06
N LEU A 292 -33.10 36.64 -1.19
CA LEU A 292 -33.23 37.86 -2.02
C LEU A 292 -34.68 38.13 -2.47
N ARG A 293 -35.53 37.09 -2.51
CA ARG A 293 -36.96 37.20 -2.84
C ARG A 293 -37.84 37.55 -1.64
N SER A 294 -37.36 37.35 -0.41
CA SER A 294 -38.05 37.76 0.81
C SER A 294 -38.18 39.29 0.88
N ASP A 295 -39.31 39.77 1.40
CA ASP A 295 -39.63 41.21 1.43
C ASP A 295 -38.67 41.99 2.36
N LYS A 296 -38.39 43.24 2.00
CA LYS A 296 -37.19 43.98 2.45
C LYS A 296 -37.15 44.41 3.93
N ASP A 297 -38.23 44.27 4.68
CA ASP A 297 -38.33 44.83 6.04
C ASP A 297 -38.02 43.83 7.16
N SER A 298 -37.85 42.55 6.83
CA SER A 298 -37.21 41.60 7.73
C SER A 298 -36.52 40.51 6.90
N VAL A 299 -35.19 40.44 7.02
CA VAL A 299 -34.52 39.13 6.86
C VAL A 299 -35.03 38.31 8.03
N ASP A 300 -36.21 37.70 7.84
CA ASP A 300 -36.82 36.88 8.87
C ASP A 300 -35.87 35.72 9.14
N GLU A 301 -35.70 35.36 10.42
CA GLU A 301 -34.95 34.18 10.83
C GLU A 301 -35.36 32.95 9.98
N GLU A 302 -36.65 32.86 9.59
CA GLU A 302 -37.20 31.82 8.72
C GLU A 302 -36.50 31.66 7.36
N THR A 303 -35.87 32.70 6.82
CA THR A 303 -35.17 32.65 5.51
C THR A 303 -33.70 32.27 5.62
N VAL A 304 -33.08 32.53 6.78
CA VAL A 304 -31.65 32.25 7.05
C VAL A 304 -31.45 30.89 7.73
N VAL A 305 -32.40 30.50 8.58
CA VAL A 305 -32.39 29.22 9.33
C VAL A 305 -32.17 28.01 8.41
N PRO A 306 -32.83 27.86 7.23
CA PRO A 306 -32.59 26.71 6.36
C PRO A 306 -31.15 26.59 5.85
N LEU A 307 -30.48 27.72 5.58
CA LEU A 307 -29.07 27.73 5.19
C LEU A 307 -28.19 27.35 6.38
N LEU A 308 -28.45 27.91 7.56
CA LEU A 308 -27.69 27.59 8.77
C LEU A 308 -27.85 26.12 9.17
N ASP A 309 -29.06 25.57 9.09
CA ASP A 309 -29.33 24.15 9.38
C ASP A 309 -28.61 23.25 8.37
N TYR A 310 -28.67 23.60 7.08
CA TYR A 310 -27.93 22.89 6.04
C TYR A 310 -26.42 22.91 6.32
N LEU A 311 -25.83 24.08 6.57
CA LEU A 311 -24.41 24.22 6.84
C LEU A 311 -24.00 23.48 8.11
N THR A 312 -24.78 23.63 9.19
CA THR A 312 -24.52 22.99 10.48
C THR A 312 -24.53 21.49 10.35
N HIS A 313 -25.56 20.92 9.72
CA HIS A 313 -25.67 19.48 9.51
C HIS A 313 -24.50 18.92 8.69
N ASN A 314 -24.16 19.58 7.58
CA ASN A 314 -23.07 19.13 6.73
C ASN A 314 -21.71 19.25 7.42
N LEU A 315 -21.40 20.39 8.02
CA LEU A 315 -20.11 20.64 8.67
C LEU A 315 -19.92 19.76 9.91
N GLN A 316 -20.99 19.51 10.68
CA GLN A 316 -20.96 18.60 11.81
C GLN A 316 -20.65 17.18 11.34
N THR A 317 -21.38 16.66 10.33
CA THR A 317 -21.13 15.32 9.79
C THR A 317 -19.71 15.19 9.23
N LEU A 318 -19.22 16.19 8.48
CA LEU A 318 -17.86 16.19 7.97
C LEU A 318 -16.83 16.21 9.10
N GLY A 319 -17.06 17.02 10.15
CA GLY A 319 -16.17 17.13 11.31
C GLY A 319 -16.13 15.89 12.19
N ASP A 320 -17.26 15.22 12.37
CA ASP A 320 -17.39 14.03 13.20
C ASP A 320 -16.75 12.79 12.53
N PHE A 321 -16.84 12.70 11.21
CA PHE A 321 -16.47 11.48 10.48
C PHE A 321 -15.19 11.57 9.66
N LEU A 322 -14.69 12.74 9.23
CA LEU A 322 -13.48 12.82 8.40
C LEU A 322 -12.18 12.85 9.22
N LEU A 323 -11.14 12.23 8.68
CA LEU A 323 -9.78 12.39 9.19
C LEU A 323 -9.29 13.84 8.98
N PRO A 324 -8.46 14.39 9.89
CA PRO A 324 -8.04 15.81 9.83
C PRO A 324 -7.42 16.23 8.49
N GLN A 325 -6.64 15.35 7.87
CA GLN A 325 -5.98 15.60 6.59
C GLN A 325 -6.98 15.80 5.45
N VAL A 326 -8.08 15.03 5.45
CA VAL A 326 -9.14 15.14 4.44
C VAL A 326 -10.11 16.26 4.78
N LEU A 327 -10.44 16.42 6.07
CA LEU A 327 -11.31 17.48 6.55
C LEU A 327 -10.81 18.86 6.13
N TYR A 328 -9.51 19.14 6.29
CA TYR A 328 -8.93 20.41 5.85
C TYR A 328 -9.13 20.66 4.35
N ARG A 329 -8.92 19.63 3.51
CA ARG A 329 -9.11 19.73 2.06
C ARG A 329 -10.57 19.99 1.69
N VAL A 330 -11.51 19.31 2.37
CA VAL A 330 -12.95 19.51 2.17
C VAL A 330 -13.37 20.91 2.60
N LEU A 331 -13.00 21.35 3.79
CA LEU A 331 -13.37 22.66 4.32
C LEU A 331 -12.81 23.80 3.47
N ALA A 332 -11.57 23.68 2.98
CA ALA A 332 -10.97 24.69 2.11
C ALA A 332 -11.76 24.85 0.79
N ASN A 333 -12.14 23.74 0.16
CA ASN A 333 -12.96 23.78 -1.06
C ASN A 333 -14.38 24.27 -0.78
N PHE A 334 -15.00 23.79 0.31
CA PHE A 334 -16.33 24.22 0.73
C PHE A 334 -16.38 25.74 0.97
N TRP A 335 -15.38 26.28 1.67
CA TRP A 335 -15.22 27.72 1.90
C TRP A 335 -15.07 28.50 0.59
N ALA A 336 -14.23 28.02 -0.33
CA ALA A 336 -14.04 28.65 -1.63
C ALA A 336 -15.36 28.72 -2.42
N THR A 337 -16.15 27.64 -2.41
CA THR A 337 -17.50 27.61 -3.02
C THR A 337 -18.42 28.63 -2.37
N CYS A 338 -18.49 28.69 -1.03
CA CYS A 338 -19.30 29.68 -0.31
C CYS A 338 -18.96 31.11 -0.73
N VAL A 339 -17.67 31.47 -0.71
CA VAL A 339 -17.21 32.81 -1.07
C VAL A 339 -17.54 33.15 -2.53
N HIS A 340 -17.33 32.20 -3.44
CA HIS A 340 -17.63 32.38 -4.85
C HIS A 340 -19.14 32.60 -5.09
N THR A 341 -20.01 31.80 -4.47
CA THR A 341 -21.46 31.96 -4.59
C THR A 341 -21.95 33.29 -4.00
N ILE A 342 -21.42 33.70 -2.85
CA ILE A 342 -21.75 35.01 -2.25
C ILE A 342 -21.34 36.13 -3.21
N ALA A 343 -20.11 36.10 -3.72
CA ALA A 343 -19.60 37.10 -4.65
C ALA A 343 -20.47 37.21 -5.92
N ALA A 344 -20.96 36.08 -6.45
CA ALA A 344 -21.87 36.05 -7.59
C ALA A 344 -23.27 36.62 -7.29
N CYS A 345 -23.72 36.57 -6.03
CA CYS A 345 -25.01 37.12 -5.61
C CYS A 345 -24.98 38.62 -5.32
N ILE A 346 -23.81 39.19 -4.95
CA ILE A 346 -23.66 40.63 -4.62
C ILE A 346 -24.23 41.58 -5.69
N PRO A 347 -24.00 41.38 -7.01
CA PRO A 347 -24.53 42.26 -8.06
C PRO A 347 -26.07 42.31 -8.13
N ASN A 348 -26.74 41.25 -7.63
CA ASN A 348 -28.20 41.12 -7.66
C ASN A 348 -28.87 41.69 -6.40
N ILE A 349 -28.09 42.19 -5.43
CA ILE A 349 -28.63 42.88 -4.26
C ILE A 349 -29.23 44.20 -4.76
N PRO A 350 -30.55 44.43 -4.61
CA PRO A 350 -31.17 45.66 -5.08
C PRO A 350 -30.55 46.85 -4.35
N LYS A 351 -29.84 47.72 -5.09
CA LYS A 351 -29.29 48.97 -4.54
C LYS A 351 -30.42 49.74 -3.86
N LYS A 352 -30.26 50.05 -2.56
CA LYS A 352 -31.20 50.95 -1.87
C LYS A 352 -31.31 52.24 -2.68
N PRO A 353 -32.51 52.67 -3.10
CA PRO A 353 -32.68 54.00 -3.68
C PRO A 353 -32.36 55.00 -2.58
N GLY A 354 -31.17 55.59 -2.62
CA GLY A 354 -30.77 56.66 -1.69
C GLY A 354 -29.32 56.65 -1.18
N ASN A 355 -28.55 55.56 -1.35
CA ASN A 355 -27.15 55.57 -0.89
C ASN A 355 -26.18 55.75 -2.06
N ASN A 356 -25.95 57.02 -2.42
CA ASN A 356 -24.79 57.43 -3.22
C ASN A 356 -23.52 57.21 -2.41
N TYR A 357 -23.05 55.96 -2.33
CA TYR A 357 -21.68 55.69 -1.92
C TYR A 357 -20.78 55.87 -3.15
N ILE A 358 -20.12 57.02 -3.22
CA ILE A 358 -19.02 57.28 -4.15
C ILE A 358 -17.80 56.54 -3.59
N PRO A 359 -17.23 55.54 -4.29
CA PRO A 359 -15.99 54.92 -3.85
C PRO A 359 -14.86 55.95 -3.95
N ARG A 360 -14.10 56.13 -2.87
CA ARG A 360 -12.77 56.76 -2.91
C ARG A 360 -11.71 55.68 -3.03
#